data_AF-A0A8C4IRA4-F1
#
_entry.id   AF-A0A8C4IRA4-F1
#
_cell.length_a   1.000
_cell.length_b   1.000
_cell.length_c   1.000
_cell.angle_alpha   90.00
_cell.angle_beta   90.00
_cell.angle_gamma   90.00
#
_symmetry.space_group_name_H-M   'P 1'
#
loop_
_entity.id
_entity.type
_entity.pdbx_description
1 polymer ?
#
loop_
_entity_poly.entity_id
_entity_poly.type
_entity_poly.pdbx_seq_one_letter_code
_entity_poly.pdbx_strand_id
1 'polypeptide(L)'
;MDILRDDEAHELQYKRGGRLDMSHGFLHHIRRNQIARDDYDKEVKQAKELQRRRHTTTPRKPRRPDIQVYHPRRRHGSEPGAGAEAEEWIESGSSTETETHGTELFWLDYQADSGSITSFLVHKEDKPDKVVDRVAEKNILDSAMRAALEARIRKEMDKRRDKR
;
A
#
# COMPACT_ATOMS: atom_id res chain seq x y z
N MET A 1 -46.29 12.85 -43.66
CA MET A 1 -45.65 13.46 -42.47
C MET A 1 -46.18 12.68 -41.29
N ASP A 2 -45.63 11.49 -41.09
CA ASP A 2 -46.10 10.53 -40.11
C ASP A 2 -45.41 10.81 -38.78
N ILE A 3 -46.11 11.52 -37.90
CA ILE A 3 -45.71 11.70 -36.52
C ILE A 3 -46.43 10.58 -35.76
N LEU A 4 -45.77 9.43 -35.65
CA LEU A 4 -46.17 8.37 -34.74
C LEU A 4 -46.09 8.93 -33.32
N ARG A 5 -47.26 9.26 -32.79
CA ARG A 5 -47.48 9.43 -31.36
C ARG A 5 -47.40 8.04 -30.73
N ASP A 6 -46.20 7.66 -30.31
CA ASP A 6 -46.02 6.61 -29.31
C ASP A 6 -45.14 7.19 -28.21
N ASP A 7 -45.68 8.19 -27.51
CA ASP A 7 -45.37 8.38 -26.10
C ASP A 7 -45.93 7.14 -25.37
N GLU A 8 -45.21 6.01 -25.48
CA GLU A 8 -45.32 4.94 -24.51
C GLU A 8 -44.89 5.54 -23.19
N ALA A 9 -45.88 6.06 -22.47
CA ALA A 9 -45.87 6.16 -21.04
C ALA A 9 -45.50 4.78 -20.51
N HIS A 10 -44.20 4.52 -20.37
CA HIS A 10 -43.72 3.59 -19.37
C HIS A 10 -44.15 4.19 -18.04
N GLU A 11 -45.39 3.89 -17.67
CA GLU A 11 -45.85 3.88 -16.30
C GLU A 11 -44.77 3.11 -15.54
N LEU A 12 -43.85 3.82 -14.92
CA LEU A 12 -43.06 3.32 -13.81
C LEU A 12 -44.03 3.15 -12.65
N GLN A 13 -44.96 2.20 -12.80
CA GLN A 13 -45.63 1.59 -11.68
C GLN A 13 -44.52 0.92 -10.88
N TYR A 14 -43.99 1.65 -9.90
CA TYR A 14 -43.31 1.05 -8.78
C TYR A 14 -44.28 0.02 -8.18
N LYS A 15 -44.14 -1.24 -8.59
CA LYS A 15 -44.99 -2.31 -8.07
C LYS A 15 -44.80 -2.31 -6.55
N ARG A 16 -45.91 -2.24 -5.81
CA ARG A 16 -45.97 -2.28 -4.34
C ARG A 16 -45.54 -3.65 -3.75
N GLY A 17 -44.49 -4.26 -4.27
CA GLY A 17 -43.81 -5.40 -3.71
C GLY A 17 -42.35 -5.03 -3.53
N GLY A 18 -41.81 -5.18 -2.32
CA GLY A 18 -40.41 -4.85 -2.00
C GLY A 18 -39.35 -5.73 -2.69
N ARG A 19 -39.72 -6.42 -3.78
CA ARG A 19 -38.83 -7.25 -4.56
C ARG A 19 -38.25 -6.41 -5.69
N LEU A 20 -36.93 -6.28 -5.69
CA LEU A 20 -36.19 -5.52 -6.68
C LEU A 20 -36.43 -6.09 -8.09
N ASP A 21 -36.70 -5.21 -9.06
CA ASP A 21 -36.88 -5.59 -10.46
C ASP A 21 -35.53 -5.97 -11.08
N MET A 22 -35.31 -7.27 -11.24
CA MET A 22 -34.09 -7.85 -11.80
C MET A 22 -33.85 -7.51 -13.28
N SER A 23 -34.86 -7.00 -14.01
CA SER A 23 -34.75 -6.58 -15.41
C SER A 23 -34.33 -5.11 -15.58
N HIS A 24 -34.15 -4.39 -14.47
CA HIS A 24 -33.82 -2.98 -14.51
C HIS A 24 -32.36 -2.74 -14.91
N GLY A 25 -32.12 -1.73 -15.77
CA GLY A 25 -30.79 -1.39 -16.30
C GLY A 25 -29.73 -1.12 -15.22
N PHE A 26 -30.14 -0.65 -14.05
CA PHE A 26 -29.26 -0.46 -12.89
C PHE A 26 -28.66 -1.79 -12.37
N LEU A 27 -29.47 -2.85 -12.26
CA LEU A 27 -28.99 -4.17 -11.85
C LEU A 27 -28.08 -4.82 -12.89
N HIS A 28 -28.35 -4.57 -14.17
CA HIS A 28 -27.44 -4.98 -15.24
C HIS A 28 -26.07 -4.29 -15.12
N HIS A 29 -26.02 -3.02 -14.72
CA HIS A 29 -24.76 -2.33 -14.41
C HIS A 29 -24.06 -2.91 -13.18
N ILE A 30 -24.78 -3.20 -12.09
CA ILE A 30 -24.19 -3.85 -10.91
C ILE A 30 -23.57 -5.19 -11.29
N ARG A 31 -24.33 -6.04 -12.01
CA ARG A 31 -23.83 -7.35 -12.46
C ARG A 31 -22.59 -7.21 -13.33
N ARG A 32 -22.60 -6.29 -14.31
CA ARG A 32 -21.43 -6.04 -15.17
C ARG A 32 -20.23 -5.55 -14.37
N ASN A 33 -20.44 -4.67 -13.39
CA ASN A 33 -19.36 -4.17 -12.54
C ASN A 33 -18.79 -5.28 -11.63
N GLN A 34 -19.64 -6.18 -11.13
CA GLN A 34 -19.18 -7.33 -10.35
C GLN A 34 -18.31 -8.27 -11.19
N ILE A 35 -18.74 -8.58 -12.42
CA ILE A 35 -17.95 -9.39 -13.36
C ILE A 35 -16.61 -8.71 -13.63
N ALA A 36 -16.60 -7.41 -13.94
CA ALA A 36 -15.36 -6.68 -14.19
C ALA A 36 -14.40 -6.68 -12.99
N ARG A 37 -14.93 -6.60 -11.76
CA ARG A 37 -14.14 -6.74 -10.53
C ARG A 37 -13.55 -8.14 -10.39
N ASP A 38 -14.37 -9.17 -10.59
CA ASP A 38 -13.96 -10.57 -10.45
C ASP A 38 -12.90 -10.93 -11.52
N ASP A 39 -13.06 -10.45 -12.75
CA ASP A 39 -12.11 -10.63 -13.85
C ASP A 39 -10.78 -9.91 -13.55
N TYR A 40 -10.84 -8.66 -13.07
CA TYR A 40 -9.65 -7.94 -12.64
C TYR A 40 -8.91 -8.66 -11.50
N ASP A 41 -9.63 -9.10 -10.47
CA ASP A 41 -9.04 -9.83 -9.35
C ASP A 41 -8.42 -11.15 -9.80
N LYS A 42 -9.04 -11.84 -10.76
CA LYS A 42 -8.52 -13.06 -11.38
C LYS A 42 -7.23 -12.77 -12.15
N GLU A 43 -7.19 -11.73 -12.97
CA GLU A 43 -5.99 -11.32 -13.72
C GLU A 43 -4.86 -10.89 -12.80
N VAL A 44 -5.13 -10.11 -11.76
CA VAL A 44 -4.14 -9.69 -10.76
C VAL A 44 -3.57 -10.89 -10.01
N LYS A 45 -4.41 -11.85 -9.62
CA LYS A 45 -3.96 -13.11 -9.00
C LYS A 45 -3.09 -13.92 -9.97
N GLN A 46 -3.50 -14.06 -11.23
CA GLN A 46 -2.71 -14.76 -12.24
C GLN A 46 -1.39 -14.07 -12.53
N ALA A 47 -1.35 -12.75 -12.65
CA ALA A 47 -0.12 -11.99 -12.87
C ALA A 47 0.84 -12.14 -11.68
N LYS A 48 0.33 -12.04 -10.45
CA LYS A 48 1.12 -12.31 -9.24
C LYS A 48 1.57 -13.77 -9.17
N GLU A 49 0.73 -14.71 -9.59
CA GLU A 49 1.10 -16.13 -9.64
C GLU A 49 2.18 -16.38 -10.69
N LEU A 50 2.08 -15.82 -11.90
CA LEU A 50 3.11 -15.91 -12.94
C LEU A 50 4.43 -15.28 -12.49
N GLN A 51 4.38 -14.14 -11.80
CA GLN A 51 5.57 -13.54 -11.18
C GLN A 51 6.13 -14.40 -10.04
N ARG A 52 5.26 -15.04 -9.24
CA ARG A 52 5.66 -15.97 -8.15
C ARG A 52 6.01 -17.36 -8.67
N ARG A 53 5.66 -17.70 -9.91
CA ARG A 53 5.98 -18.96 -10.56
C ARG A 53 7.46 -18.89 -10.86
N ARG A 54 8.24 -19.28 -9.86
CA ARG A 54 9.69 -19.41 -9.93
C ARG A 54 10.04 -20.03 -11.28
N HIS A 55 10.93 -19.39 -12.04
CA HIS A 55 11.57 -19.98 -13.23
C HIS A 55 12.43 -21.22 -12.90
N THR A 56 12.44 -21.66 -11.66
CA THR A 56 13.00 -22.93 -11.21
C THR A 56 11.85 -23.91 -11.01
N THR A 57 11.85 -25.01 -11.75
CA THR A 57 11.13 -26.24 -11.39
C THR A 57 11.47 -26.57 -9.94
N THR A 58 10.53 -26.40 -9.02
CA THR A 58 10.73 -26.84 -7.64
C THR A 58 11.11 -28.31 -7.67
N PRO A 59 12.24 -28.72 -7.07
CA PRO A 59 12.62 -30.12 -7.04
C PRO A 59 11.51 -30.91 -6.34
N ARG A 60 11.03 -31.98 -6.98
CA ARG A 60 9.90 -32.82 -6.52
C ARG A 60 10.14 -33.58 -5.21
N LYS A 61 11.21 -33.28 -4.47
CA LYS A 61 11.56 -33.99 -3.24
C LYS A 61 12.05 -32.98 -2.21
N PRO A 62 11.65 -33.11 -0.92
CA PRO A 62 12.45 -32.51 0.14
C PRO A 62 13.87 -33.07 -0.01
N ARG A 63 14.88 -32.19 -0.10
CA ARG A 63 16.28 -32.63 -0.02
C ARG A 63 16.42 -33.32 1.33
N ARG A 64 16.65 -34.63 1.33
CA ARG A 64 17.18 -35.30 2.50
C ARG A 64 18.44 -34.53 2.89
N PRO A 65 18.63 -34.15 4.17
CA PRO A 65 19.95 -33.72 4.58
C PRO A 65 20.90 -34.89 4.28
N ASP A 66 21.92 -34.67 3.44
CA ASP A 66 22.93 -35.70 3.13
C ASP A 66 23.85 -36.00 4.32
N ILE A 67 23.61 -35.34 5.45
CA ILE A 67 24.44 -35.41 6.63
C ILE A 67 23.55 -35.79 7.80
N GLN A 68 23.73 -37.02 8.29
CA GLN A 68 23.29 -37.36 9.64
C GLN A 68 24.16 -36.57 10.61
N VAL A 69 23.68 -35.40 11.02
CA VAL A 69 24.39 -34.45 11.91
C VAL A 69 24.65 -35.05 13.30
N TYR A 70 23.90 -36.08 13.68
CA TYR A 70 24.03 -36.74 14.97
C TYR A 70 24.30 -38.23 14.80
N HIS A 71 25.38 -38.70 15.41
CA HIS A 71 25.67 -40.11 15.58
C HIS A 71 25.54 -40.40 17.08
N PRO A 72 24.39 -40.93 17.55
CA PRO A 72 24.24 -41.31 18.93
C PRO A 72 25.36 -42.29 19.30
N ARG A 73 26.20 -41.91 20.28
CA ARG A 73 27.25 -42.80 20.78
C ARG A 73 26.63 -44.12 21.21
N ARG A 74 27.06 -45.23 20.61
CA ARG A 74 26.72 -46.57 21.09
C ARG A 74 27.29 -46.72 22.51
N ARG A 75 26.35 -46.82 23.44
CA ARG A 75 26.40 -47.21 24.86
C ARG A 75 27.73 -47.74 25.44
N HIS A 76 27.98 -47.23 26.65
CA HIS A 76 28.78 -47.79 27.76
C HIS A 76 30.31 -47.70 27.69
N GLY A 77 30.87 -47.02 28.70
CA GLY A 77 32.23 -47.24 29.21
C GLY A 77 33.29 -46.22 28.77
N SER A 78 33.82 -45.50 29.76
CA SER A 78 35.22 -45.02 29.82
C SER A 78 35.58 -43.67 29.16
N GLU A 79 35.58 -42.61 30.00
CA GLU A 79 36.70 -41.67 30.26
C GLU A 79 37.27 -40.70 29.18
N PRO A 80 38.03 -39.64 29.57
CA PRO A 80 37.73 -38.24 29.24
C PRO A 80 38.75 -37.56 28.30
N GLY A 81 38.45 -36.35 27.80
CA GLY A 81 39.48 -35.49 27.18
C GLY A 81 39.00 -34.32 26.33
N ALA A 82 39.17 -33.11 26.88
CA ALA A 82 39.76 -31.89 26.26
C ALA A 82 39.13 -31.20 25.02
N GLY A 83 39.00 -29.87 25.15
CA GLY A 83 39.12 -28.86 24.07
C GLY A 83 37.79 -28.20 23.68
N ALA A 84 37.46 -27.00 24.18
CA ALA A 84 37.89 -25.67 23.69
C ALA A 84 37.12 -25.21 22.42
N GLU A 85 36.14 -24.31 22.53
CA GLU A 85 36.21 -22.83 22.29
C GLU A 85 35.51 -22.46 20.96
N ALA A 86 35.11 -21.19 20.81
CA ALA A 86 34.42 -20.50 19.68
C ALA A 86 32.88 -20.39 19.83
N GLU A 87 32.32 -19.27 20.33
CA GLU A 87 32.21 -17.93 19.68
C GLU A 87 31.60 -18.10 18.26
N GLU A 88 30.52 -17.44 17.82
CA GLU A 88 30.26 -16.01 17.88
C GLU A 88 28.82 -15.73 17.43
N TRP A 89 28.24 -14.69 18.03
CA TRP A 89 26.89 -14.17 17.90
C TRP A 89 26.79 -13.30 16.64
N ILE A 90 25.98 -13.68 15.65
CA ILE A 90 25.73 -12.79 14.50
C ILE A 90 24.49 -11.95 14.78
N GLU A 91 24.75 -10.79 15.36
CA GLU A 91 23.94 -9.58 15.26
C GLU A 91 23.76 -9.23 13.78
N SER A 92 22.53 -8.98 13.33
CA SER A 92 22.27 -8.51 11.96
C SER A 92 21.10 -7.55 11.98
N GLY A 93 21.42 -6.32 12.39
CA GLY A 93 20.65 -5.12 12.06
C GLY A 93 21.02 -4.65 10.66
N SER A 94 20.03 -4.56 9.78
CA SER A 94 20.17 -3.94 8.46
C SER A 94 19.67 -2.51 8.55
N SER A 95 20.59 -1.59 8.80
CA SER A 95 20.40 -0.13 8.75
C SER A 95 21.03 0.40 7.48
N THR A 96 20.23 0.99 6.60
CA THR A 96 20.74 1.88 5.54
C THR A 96 20.77 3.32 6.08
N GLU A 97 21.99 3.82 6.22
CA GLU A 97 22.47 5.21 6.29
C GLU A 97 21.45 6.40 6.33
N THR A 98 21.43 7.03 7.51
CA THR A 98 21.49 8.49 7.79
C THR A 98 20.68 9.47 6.95
N GLU A 99 19.58 9.96 7.52
CA GLU A 99 19.26 11.39 7.48
C GLU A 99 18.35 11.71 8.69
N THR A 100 18.54 12.86 9.31
CA THR A 100 18.04 13.28 10.64
C THR A 100 16.52 13.43 10.77
N HIS A 101 15.75 12.71 9.98
CA HIS A 101 14.33 12.93 9.82
C HIS A 101 13.57 12.10 10.84
N GLY A 102 13.01 12.78 11.83
CA GLY A 102 12.12 12.17 12.81
C GLY A 102 10.91 11.50 12.15
N THR A 103 10.02 10.94 12.96
CA THR A 103 8.88 10.14 12.48
C THR A 103 8.08 10.86 11.38
N GLU A 104 7.90 10.21 10.22
CA GLU A 104 7.09 10.73 9.11
C GLU A 104 5.65 11.02 9.55
N LEU A 105 5.11 12.17 9.11
CA LEU A 105 3.72 12.55 9.39
C LEU A 105 2.83 12.45 8.15
N PHE A 106 3.22 13.11 7.04
CA PHE A 106 2.39 13.18 5.83
C PHE A 106 3.15 13.64 4.58
N TRP A 107 2.57 13.32 3.43
CA TRP A 107 2.93 13.89 2.13
C TRP A 107 2.10 15.15 1.86
N LEU A 108 2.78 16.26 1.62
CA LEU A 108 2.19 17.53 1.20
C LEU A 108 2.27 17.64 -0.32
N ASP A 109 1.12 17.56 -0.98
CA ASP A 109 0.99 17.82 -2.40
C ASP A 109 0.53 19.26 -2.63
N TYR A 110 1.30 20.02 -3.39
CA TYR A 110 0.97 21.37 -3.81
C TYR A 110 0.77 21.42 -5.32
N GLN A 111 -0.40 21.88 -5.75
CA GLN A 111 -0.72 22.12 -7.15
C GLN A 111 -0.61 23.60 -7.45
N ALA A 112 0.31 23.95 -8.36
CA ALA A 112 0.45 25.32 -8.86
C ALA A 112 -0.60 25.64 -9.93
N ASP A 113 -0.76 26.93 -10.24
CA ASP A 113 -1.67 27.42 -11.29
C ASP A 113 -1.29 26.89 -12.69
N SER A 114 -0.04 26.49 -12.88
CA SER A 114 0.43 25.80 -14.10
C SER A 114 -0.08 24.36 -14.23
N GLY A 115 -0.78 23.84 -13.21
CA GLY A 115 -1.18 22.44 -13.10
C GLY A 115 -0.05 21.51 -12.65
N SER A 116 1.14 22.02 -12.37
CA SER A 116 2.27 21.24 -11.87
C SER A 116 2.05 20.87 -10.40
N ILE A 117 2.18 19.57 -10.08
CA ILE A 117 2.05 19.07 -8.71
C ILE A 117 3.46 18.81 -8.15
N THR A 118 3.72 19.35 -6.96
CA THR A 118 4.97 19.15 -6.21
C THR A 118 4.67 18.48 -4.89
N SER A 119 5.35 17.36 -4.60
CA SER A 119 5.14 16.55 -3.40
C SER A 119 6.32 16.70 -2.44
N PHE A 120 6.02 16.87 -1.15
CA PHE A 120 7.01 17.01 -0.08
C PHE A 120 6.69 16.10 1.10
N LEU A 121 7.68 15.35 1.59
CA LEU A 121 7.54 14.55 2.80
C LEU A 121 7.77 15.43 4.03
N VAL A 122 6.78 15.47 4.94
CA VAL A 122 6.80 16.25 6.18
C VAL A 122 6.98 15.34 7.38
N HIS A 123 7.99 15.64 8.20
CA HIS A 123 8.31 14.89 9.41
C HIS A 123 7.78 15.56 10.67
N LYS A 124 7.74 14.81 11.78
CA LYS A 124 7.24 15.32 13.07
C LYS A 124 8.06 16.50 13.60
N GLU A 125 9.37 16.48 13.39
CA GLU A 125 10.29 17.48 13.94
C GLU A 125 10.52 18.67 12.99
N ASP A 126 9.92 18.65 11.80
CA ASP A 126 10.06 19.73 10.84
C ASP A 126 9.34 21.00 11.32
N LYS A 127 9.94 22.17 11.08
CA LYS A 127 9.30 23.46 11.34
C LYS A 127 8.41 23.83 10.15
N PRO A 128 7.16 24.30 10.35
CA PRO A 128 6.25 24.63 9.26
C PRO A 128 6.86 25.67 8.31
N ASP A 129 7.58 26.66 8.84
CA ASP A 129 8.22 27.73 8.06
C ASP A 129 9.23 27.15 7.05
N LYS A 130 10.06 26.19 7.49
CA LYS A 130 11.04 25.53 6.62
C LYS A 130 10.40 24.67 5.53
N VAL A 131 9.23 24.08 5.81
CA VAL A 131 8.47 23.32 4.81
C VAL A 131 7.91 24.28 3.76
N VAL A 132 7.40 25.43 4.18
CA VAL A 132 6.91 26.48 3.26
C VAL A 132 8.02 27.00 2.37
N ASP A 133 9.21 27.26 2.92
CA ASP A 133 10.37 27.71 2.14
C ASP A 133 10.74 26.70 1.05
N ARG A 134 10.78 25.40 1.38
CA ARG A 134 11.01 24.32 0.41
C ARG A 134 9.96 24.27 -0.70
N VAL A 135 8.70 24.57 -0.38
CA VAL A 135 7.62 24.65 -1.38
C VAL A 135 7.78 25.91 -2.24
N ALA A 136 8.17 27.03 -1.64
CA ALA A 136 8.38 28.32 -2.31
C ALA A 136 9.61 28.33 -3.23
N GLU A 137 10.61 27.49 -2.98
CA GLU A 137 11.74 27.31 -3.91
C GLU A 137 11.30 26.67 -5.24
N LYS A 138 10.30 25.78 -5.19
CA LYS A 138 9.80 25.05 -6.37
C LYS A 138 8.55 25.67 -6.99
N ASN A 139 7.90 26.61 -6.31
CA ASN A 139 6.64 27.20 -6.73
C ASN A 139 6.64 28.72 -6.53
N ILE A 140 5.95 29.44 -7.41
CA ILE A 140 5.75 30.88 -7.28
C ILE A 140 4.67 31.13 -6.22
N LEU A 141 5.09 31.40 -4.98
CA LEU A 141 4.20 31.70 -3.85
C LEU A 141 4.34 33.15 -3.39
N ASP A 142 3.24 33.90 -3.41
CA ASP A 142 3.15 35.23 -2.82
C ASP A 142 3.21 35.18 -1.28
N SER A 143 3.55 36.29 -0.62
CA SER A 143 3.69 36.39 0.83
C SER A 143 2.42 35.95 1.57
N ALA A 144 1.24 36.32 1.06
CA ALA A 144 -0.03 35.90 1.63
C ALA A 144 -0.25 34.37 1.53
N MET A 145 0.15 33.75 0.41
CA MET A 145 0.03 32.31 0.20
C MET A 145 0.99 31.52 1.10
N ARG A 146 2.21 32.05 1.32
CA ARG A 146 3.18 31.45 2.24
C ARG A 146 2.63 31.40 3.66
N ALA A 147 2.08 32.51 4.16
CA ALA A 147 1.46 32.58 5.48
C ALA A 147 0.25 31.64 5.61
N ALA A 148 -0.60 31.57 4.57
CA ALA A 148 -1.73 30.65 4.54
C ALA A 148 -1.29 29.18 4.56
N LEU A 149 -0.26 28.83 3.79
CA LEU A 149 0.31 27.48 3.73
C LEU A 149 0.95 27.10 5.06
N GLU A 150 1.68 28.01 5.70
CA GLU A 150 2.28 27.81 7.03
C GLU A 150 1.21 27.48 8.08
N ALA A 151 0.15 28.28 8.14
CA ALA A 151 -0.98 28.06 9.06
C ALA A 151 -1.66 26.71 8.79
N ARG A 152 -1.80 26.33 7.52
CA ARG A 152 -2.39 25.04 7.12
C ARG A 152 -1.53 23.85 7.53
N ILE A 153 -0.22 23.92 7.29
CA ILE A 153 0.75 22.88 7.66
C ILE A 153 0.77 22.72 9.18
N ARG A 154 0.83 23.82 9.94
CA ARG A 154 0.80 23.79 11.41
C ARG A 154 -0.45 23.07 11.93
N LYS A 155 -1.64 23.46 11.43
CA LYS A 155 -2.91 22.82 11.82
C LYS A 155 -2.95 21.32 11.47
N GLU A 156 -2.41 20.93 10.32
CA GLU A 156 -2.38 19.52 9.91
C GLU A 156 -1.36 18.70 10.71
N MET A 157 -0.21 19.29 11.07
CA MET A 157 0.77 18.67 11.96
C MET A 157 0.19 18.43 13.36
N ASP A 158 -0.43 19.45 13.97
CA ASP A 158 -1.02 19.34 15.31
C ASP A 158 -2.13 18.27 15.34
N LYS A 159 -3.02 18.28 14.33
CA LYS A 159 -4.08 17.28 14.18
C LYS A 159 -3.56 15.84 14.11
N ARG A 160 -2.37 15.62 13.54
CA ARG A 160 -1.76 14.29 13.41
C ARG A 160 -0.90 13.93 14.62
N ARG A 161 -0.39 14.92 15.36
CA ARG A 161 0.31 14.72 16.63
C ARG A 161 -0.65 14.24 17.73
N ASP A 162 -1.88 14.74 17.76
CA ASP A 162 -2.85 14.38 18.82
C ASP A 162 -3.52 13.00 18.66
N LYS A 163 -3.35 12.34 17.50
CA LYS A 163 -4.02 11.08 17.16
C LYS A 163 -3.18 9.83 17.41
N ARG A 164 -2.01 9.96 18.02
CA ARG A 164 -1.04 8.86 18.19
C ARG A 164 -0.67 8.69 19.66
#